data_AF-A0JSL2-F1
#
_entry.id   AF-A0JSL2-F1
#
_cell.length_a   1.000
_cell.length_b   1.000
_cell.length_c   1.000
_cell.angle_alpha   90.00
_cell.angle_beta   90.00
_cell.angle_gamma   90.00
#
_symmetry.space_group_name_H-M   'P 1'
#
loop_
_entity.id
_entity.type
_entity.pdbx_description
1 polymer ?
#
loop_
_entity_poly.entity_id
_entity_poly.type
_entity_poly.pdbx_seq_one_letter_code
_entity_poly.pdbx_strand_id
1 'polypeptide(L)'
;MAGTEPRKHPALPKYWYGYGLQRTNELIIHAYTPEEWGLGGSNASGGNYRARTFTGLSIVTVLMTIPALLAPLGVLFGLIALVTSFPDPGDMGRGLITIVGSIVCAALFTGGWLLSIRALREEWQAGKLRKAKGLPKPLYAVTDDQARRWFEEHPGTLEITRENFPHSTVPFPGEPGYVAIERTNHGLRP
;
A
#
# COMPACT_ATOMS: atom_id res chain seq x y z
N MET A 1 43.25 9.57 -6.68
CA MET A 1 41.99 9.36 -7.44
C MET A 1 41.06 8.57 -6.54
N ALA A 2 40.08 9.24 -5.93
CA ALA A 2 39.13 8.60 -5.04
C ALA A 2 38.14 7.80 -5.89
N GLY A 3 38.16 6.47 -5.74
CA GLY A 3 37.17 5.59 -6.33
C GLY A 3 35.82 5.90 -5.70
N THR A 4 34.94 6.55 -6.45
CA THR A 4 33.52 6.61 -6.13
C THR A 4 32.98 5.20 -6.33
N GLU A 5 32.92 4.41 -5.26
CA GLU A 5 32.14 3.19 -5.25
C GLU A 5 30.71 3.51 -5.73
N PRO A 6 30.13 2.71 -6.63
CA PRO A 6 28.76 2.90 -7.04
C PRO A 6 27.89 2.81 -5.78
N ARG A 7 27.09 3.85 -5.50
CA ARG A 7 26.06 3.82 -4.46
C ARG A 7 25.19 2.60 -4.72
N LYS A 8 25.45 1.49 -4.00
CA LYS A 8 24.55 0.35 -3.95
C LYS A 8 23.22 0.92 -3.50
N HIS A 9 22.24 0.94 -4.41
CA HIS A 9 20.87 1.19 -4.02
C HIS A 9 20.58 0.28 -2.81
N PRO A 10 20.01 0.82 -1.71
CA PRO A 10 19.73 -0.01 -0.56
C PRO A 10 18.87 -1.18 -1.04
N ALA A 11 19.34 -2.39 -0.77
CA ALA A 11 18.55 -3.59 -1.03
C ALA A 11 17.17 -3.37 -0.40
N LEU A 12 16.11 -3.73 -1.12
CA LEU A 12 14.75 -3.60 -0.61
C LEU A 12 14.69 -4.22 0.81
N PRO A 13 14.13 -3.51 1.80
CA PRO A 13 14.10 -4.01 3.16
C PRO A 13 13.35 -5.34 3.20
N LYS A 14 13.97 -6.33 3.84
CA LYS A 14 13.44 -7.69 3.96
C LYS A 14 12.11 -7.73 4.70
N TYR A 15 11.97 -6.87 5.71
CA TYR A 15 10.79 -6.74 6.53
C TYR A 15 10.34 -5.29 6.63
N TRP A 16 9.03 -5.13 6.70
CA TRP A 16 8.37 -3.87 6.96
C TRP A 16 7.65 -4.00 8.29
N TYR A 17 7.68 -2.93 9.08
CA TYR A 17 7.23 -2.99 10.46
C TYR A 17 5.96 -2.18 10.65
N GLY A 18 4.99 -2.74 11.37
CA GLY A 18 3.77 -2.02 11.67
C GLY A 18 2.99 -2.58 12.85
N TYR A 19 2.19 -1.72 13.47
CA TYR A 19 1.27 -2.11 14.53
C TYR A 19 0.13 -2.95 13.96
N GLY A 20 -0.14 -4.08 14.60
CA GLY A 20 -1.33 -4.89 14.36
C GLY A 20 -2.10 -5.12 15.67
N LEU A 21 -3.42 -5.21 15.56
CA LEU A 21 -4.27 -5.60 16.69
C LEU A 21 -4.26 -7.12 16.84
N GLN A 22 -3.77 -7.60 17.98
CA GLN A 22 -3.89 -9.00 18.34
C GLN A 22 -5.32 -9.31 18.85
N ARG A 23 -5.67 -10.60 19.00
CA ARG A 23 -7.00 -11.02 19.50
C ARG A 23 -7.36 -10.41 20.87
N THR A 24 -6.38 -10.00 21.64
CA THR A 24 -6.50 -9.33 22.94
C THR A 24 -6.74 -7.82 22.85
N ASN A 25 -6.90 -7.25 21.65
CA ASN A 25 -6.94 -5.80 21.38
C ASN A 25 -5.66 -5.02 21.76
N GLU A 26 -4.56 -5.73 22.01
CA GLU A 26 -3.27 -5.11 22.23
C GLU A 26 -2.61 -4.76 20.89
N LEU A 27 -2.01 -3.57 20.83
CA LEU A 27 -1.25 -3.09 19.68
C LEU A 27 0.17 -3.61 19.79
N ILE A 28 0.52 -4.54 18.89
CA ILE A 28 1.83 -5.18 18.86
C ILE A 28 2.52 -4.87 17.54
N ILE A 29 3.84 -4.65 17.59
CA ILE A 29 4.64 -4.47 16.38
C ILE A 29 4.90 -5.83 15.76
N HIS A 30 4.55 -5.98 14.48
CA HIS A 30 4.83 -7.17 13.70
C HIS A 30 5.76 -6.83 12.52
N ALA A 31 6.55 -7.82 12.13
CA ALA A 31 7.34 -7.80 10.91
C ALA A 31 6.55 -8.47 9.78
N TYR A 32 6.45 -7.81 8.64
CA TYR A 32 5.75 -8.28 7.45
C TYR A 32 6.72 -8.33 6.29
N THR A 33 6.62 -9.33 5.43
CA THR A 33 7.31 -9.27 4.14
C THR A 33 6.62 -8.26 3.20
N PRO A 34 7.28 -7.78 2.13
CA PRO A 34 6.67 -6.88 1.16
C PRO A 34 5.34 -7.41 0.60
N GLU A 35 5.20 -8.73 0.43
CA GLU A 35 4.00 -9.39 -0.08
C GLU A 35 2.86 -9.45 0.95
N GLU A 36 3.19 -9.48 2.23
CA GLU A 36 2.24 -9.52 3.34
C GLU A 36 1.68 -8.15 3.71
N TRP A 37 2.43 -7.10 3.36
CA TRP A 37 2.10 -5.73 3.70
C TRP A 37 0.87 -5.21 2.95
N GLY A 38 0.66 -5.63 1.70
CA GLY A 38 -0.54 -5.32 0.92
C GLY A 38 -0.73 -3.82 0.64
N LEU A 39 -1.96 -3.31 0.86
CA LEU A 39 -2.36 -1.89 0.69
C LEU A 39 -1.76 -0.96 1.77
N GLY A 40 -0.46 -1.07 1.98
CA GLY A 40 0.42 -0.03 2.54
C GLY A 40 1.75 0.06 1.77
N GLY A 41 1.88 -0.70 0.67
CA GLY A 41 3.09 -1.02 -0.10
C GLY A 41 3.88 0.14 -0.70
N SER A 42 3.45 1.39 -0.53
CA SER A 42 4.07 2.53 -1.20
C SER A 42 4.91 3.40 -0.29
N ASN A 43 4.88 3.21 1.03
CA ASN A 43 5.70 3.97 1.98
C ASN A 43 6.07 3.09 3.19
N ALA A 44 7.16 2.32 3.07
CA ALA A 44 7.74 1.54 4.16
C ALA A 44 8.45 2.43 5.22
N SER A 45 8.80 3.66 4.86
CA SER A 45 9.61 4.55 5.70
C SER A 45 8.86 5.84 6.03
N GLY A 46 8.43 5.98 7.29
CA GLY A 46 8.13 7.28 7.90
C GLY A 46 6.92 8.02 7.36
N GLY A 47 5.77 7.82 8.01
CA GLY A 47 4.61 8.69 7.86
C GLY A 47 3.38 8.10 8.53
N ASN A 48 2.54 8.97 9.10
CA ASN A 48 1.22 8.66 9.64
C ASN A 48 0.27 8.16 8.54
N TYR A 49 0.57 7.03 7.92
CA TYR A 49 -0.28 6.40 6.93
C TYR A 49 -1.19 5.42 7.65
N ARG A 50 -2.43 5.87 7.87
CA ARG A 50 -3.57 4.98 8.09
C ARG A 50 -3.64 4.08 6.85
N ALA A 51 -3.38 2.78 7.01
CA ALA A 51 -3.49 1.82 5.90
C ALA A 51 -4.81 2.09 5.15
N ARG A 52 -4.76 2.32 3.84
CA ARG A 52 -5.96 2.64 3.05
C ARG A 52 -6.97 1.52 3.31
N THR A 53 -8.15 1.88 3.81
CA THR A 53 -9.14 0.87 4.19
C THR A 53 -9.66 0.19 2.92
N PHE A 54 -9.55 -1.15 2.90
CA PHE A 54 -10.09 -1.99 1.84
C PHE A 54 -11.56 -1.65 1.53
N THR A 55 -12.34 -1.31 2.57
CA THR A 55 -13.73 -0.88 2.46
C THR A 55 -13.87 0.43 1.68
N GLY A 56 -13.06 1.45 1.98
CA GLY A 56 -13.11 2.73 1.26
C GLY A 56 -12.73 2.56 -0.20
N LEU A 57 -11.69 1.76 -0.46
CA LEU A 57 -11.28 1.45 -1.83
C LEU A 57 -12.35 0.64 -2.58
N SER A 58 -13.03 -0.30 -1.89
CA SER A 58 -14.13 -1.08 -2.47
C SER A 58 -15.33 -0.20 -2.82
N ILE A 59 -15.71 0.75 -1.95
CA ILE A 59 -16.80 1.70 -2.23
C ILE A 59 -16.47 2.57 -3.44
N VAL A 60 -15.26 3.13 -3.49
CA VAL A 60 -14.80 3.91 -4.64
C VAL A 60 -14.81 3.05 -5.91
N THR A 61 -14.35 1.80 -5.81
CA THR A 61 -14.39 0.84 -6.91
C THR A 61 -15.83 0.68 -7.42
N VAL A 62 -16.78 0.31 -6.55
CA VAL A 62 -18.20 0.14 -6.90
C VAL A 62 -18.80 1.42 -7.52
N LEU A 63 -18.49 2.58 -6.95
CA LEU A 63 -18.99 3.86 -7.46
C LEU A 63 -18.42 4.19 -8.84
N MET A 64 -17.19 3.77 -9.12
CA MET A 64 -16.53 3.95 -10.42
C MET A 64 -16.96 2.86 -11.44
N THR A 65 -17.48 1.70 -11.00
CA THR A 65 -17.99 0.64 -11.89
C THR A 65 -19.18 1.12 -12.70
N ILE A 66 -20.12 1.79 -12.04
CA ILE A 66 -21.41 2.14 -12.63
C ILE A 66 -21.19 3.08 -13.82
N PRO A 67 -20.42 4.19 -13.70
CA PRO A 67 -20.04 5.01 -14.85
C PRO A 67 -19.20 4.25 -15.88
N ALA A 68 -18.27 3.38 -15.46
CA ALA A 68 -17.45 2.61 -16.40
C ALA A 68 -18.26 1.62 -17.26
N LEU A 69 -19.37 1.08 -16.74
CA LEU A 69 -20.30 0.22 -17.48
C LEU A 69 -21.31 1.02 -18.32
N LEU A 70 -21.73 2.20 -17.84
CA LEU A 70 -22.67 3.06 -18.55
C LEU A 70 -22.01 3.84 -19.70
N ALA A 71 -20.73 4.20 -19.60
CA ALA A 71 -20.03 4.98 -20.62
C ALA A 71 -19.97 4.29 -22.01
N PRO A 72 -19.68 2.98 -22.13
CA PRO A 72 -19.78 2.25 -23.39
C PRO A 72 -21.20 2.28 -23.99
N LEU A 73 -22.23 2.19 -23.14
CA LEU A 73 -23.63 2.29 -23.57
C LEU A 73 -23.93 3.71 -24.09
N GLY A 74 -23.38 4.75 -23.45
CA GLY A 74 -23.50 6.13 -23.91
C GLY A 74 -22.92 6.36 -25.31
N VAL A 75 -21.81 5.69 -25.65
CA VAL A 75 -21.25 5.72 -27.03
C VAL A 75 -22.22 5.07 -28.03
N LEU A 76 -22.82 3.93 -27.66
CA LEU A 76 -23.80 3.24 -28.51
C LEU A 76 -25.06 4.11 -28.73
N PHE A 77 -25.60 4.71 -27.67
CA PHE A 77 -26.74 5.62 -27.78
C PHE A 77 -26.40 6.88 -28.58
N GLY A 78 -25.21 7.45 -28.41
CA GLY A 78 -24.74 8.58 -29.19
C GLY A 78 -24.60 8.26 -30.69
N LEU A 79 -24.13 7.07 -31.03
CA LEU A 79 -24.07 6.56 -32.41
C LEU A 79 -25.46 6.37 -33.01
N ILE A 80 -26.39 5.74 -32.27
CA ILE A 80 -27.78 5.57 -32.69
C ILE A 80 -28.40 6.94 -32.95
N ALA A 81 -28.26 7.88 -32.01
CA ALA A 81 -28.76 9.24 -32.16
C ALA A 81 -28.19 9.91 -33.41
N LEU A 82 -26.88 9.80 -33.66
CA LEU A 82 -26.24 10.38 -34.85
C LEU A 82 -26.81 9.81 -36.15
N VAL A 83 -27.07 8.50 -36.20
CA VAL A 83 -27.63 7.80 -37.37
C VAL A 83 -29.11 8.13 -37.58
N THR A 84 -29.90 8.23 -36.50
CA THR A 84 -31.33 8.55 -36.59
C THR A 84 -31.61 10.04 -36.79
N SER A 85 -30.65 10.92 -36.51
CA SER A 85 -30.77 12.38 -36.66
C SER A 85 -30.66 12.89 -38.11
N PHE A 86 -30.59 11.98 -39.10
CA PHE A 86 -30.44 12.34 -40.51
C PHE A 86 -31.51 13.28 -41.12
N PRO A 87 -32.70 13.52 -40.52
CA PRO A 87 -33.59 14.60 -40.98
C PRO A 87 -33.41 15.97 -40.28
N ASP A 88 -32.84 16.02 -39.07
CA ASP A 88 -32.80 17.23 -38.23
C ASP A 88 -31.37 17.54 -37.72
N PRO A 89 -30.69 18.58 -38.24
CA PRO A 89 -29.30 18.88 -37.91
C PRO A 89 -29.06 19.32 -36.45
N GLY A 90 -30.13 19.69 -35.72
CA GLY A 90 -30.06 20.05 -34.31
C GLY A 90 -29.71 18.88 -33.38
N ASP A 91 -30.09 17.66 -33.73
CA ASP A 91 -29.83 16.46 -32.91
C ASP A 91 -28.46 15.83 -33.21
N MET A 92 -27.86 16.17 -34.36
CA MET A 92 -26.51 15.75 -34.74
C MET A 92 -25.44 16.26 -33.74
N GLY A 93 -25.60 17.51 -33.27
CA GLY A 93 -24.72 18.10 -32.25
C GLY A 93 -24.84 17.40 -30.89
N ARG A 94 -26.05 16.99 -30.50
CA ARG A 94 -26.30 16.26 -29.25
C ARG A 94 -25.65 14.87 -29.28
N GLY A 95 -25.79 14.14 -30.39
CA GLY A 95 -25.15 12.84 -30.58
C GLY A 95 -23.62 12.91 -30.43
N LEU A 96 -22.99 13.91 -31.05
CA LEU A 96 -21.53 14.11 -30.93
C LEU A 96 -21.09 14.45 -29.51
N ILE A 97 -21.82 15.34 -28.81
CA ILE A 97 -21.54 15.68 -27.40
C ILE A 97 -21.66 14.45 -26.51
N THR A 98 -22.68 13.61 -26.72
CA THR A 98 -22.87 12.37 -25.97
C THR A 98 -21.74 11.38 -26.22
N ILE A 99 -21.28 11.20 -27.47
CA ILE A 99 -20.16 10.32 -27.79
C ILE A 99 -18.87 10.82 -27.11
N VAL A 100 -18.52 12.09 -27.30
CA VAL A 100 -17.28 12.67 -26.73
C VAL A 100 -17.32 12.61 -25.21
N GLY A 101 -18.42 13.01 -24.58
CA GLY A 101 -18.59 12.92 -23.13
C GLY A 101 -18.48 11.48 -22.62
N SER A 102 -19.07 10.52 -23.33
CA SER A 102 -18.99 9.10 -22.98
C SER A 102 -17.57 8.53 -23.09
N ILE A 103 -16.81 8.92 -24.11
CA ILE A 103 -15.40 8.51 -24.25
C ILE A 103 -14.55 9.08 -23.12
N VAL A 104 -14.71 10.36 -22.78
CA VAL A 104 -13.98 11.01 -21.68
C VAL A 104 -14.32 10.34 -20.34
N CYS A 105 -15.61 10.09 -20.07
CA CYS A 105 -16.03 9.33 -18.90
C CYS A 105 -15.41 7.93 -18.91
N ALA A 106 -15.52 7.17 -20.00
CA ALA A 106 -14.94 5.83 -20.10
C ALA A 106 -13.45 5.83 -19.77
N ALA A 107 -12.67 6.78 -20.30
CA ALA A 107 -11.24 6.89 -20.03
C ALA A 107 -10.94 7.17 -18.55
N LEU A 108 -11.62 8.15 -17.94
CA LEU A 108 -11.40 8.54 -16.54
C LEU A 108 -11.81 7.41 -15.58
N PHE A 109 -12.96 6.78 -15.81
CA PHE A 109 -13.50 5.77 -14.92
C PHE A 109 -12.80 4.41 -15.10
N THR A 110 -12.38 4.03 -16.32
CA THR A 110 -11.67 2.75 -16.56
C THR A 110 -10.27 2.74 -15.93
N GLY A 111 -9.53 3.85 -16.02
CA GLY A 111 -8.20 3.95 -15.42
C GLY A 111 -8.23 3.82 -13.89
N GLY A 112 -9.13 4.57 -13.23
CA GLY A 112 -9.34 4.48 -11.79
C GLY A 112 -9.86 3.12 -11.34
N TRP A 113 -10.78 2.54 -12.11
CA TRP A 113 -11.33 1.19 -11.88
C TRP A 113 -10.24 0.10 -11.90
N LEU A 114 -9.38 0.09 -12.92
CA LEU A 114 -8.33 -0.92 -13.06
C LEU A 114 -7.31 -0.84 -11.92
N LEU A 115 -6.89 0.38 -11.55
CA LEU A 115 -5.98 0.58 -10.42
C LEU A 115 -6.60 0.12 -9.11
N SER A 116 -7.89 0.38 -8.91
CA SER A 116 -8.60 -0.02 -7.70
C SER A 116 -8.75 -1.54 -7.60
N ILE A 117 -9.10 -2.23 -8.69
CA ILE A 117 -9.14 -3.70 -8.73
C ILE A 117 -7.78 -4.30 -8.42
N ARG A 118 -6.71 -3.76 -9.02
CA ARG A 118 -5.35 -4.25 -8.77
C ARG A 118 -4.98 -4.13 -7.30
N ALA A 119 -5.22 -2.96 -6.71
CA ALA A 119 -5.04 -2.71 -5.28
C ALA A 119 -5.84 -3.67 -4.39
N LEU A 120 -7.11 -3.96 -4.71
CA LEU A 120 -7.93 -4.92 -3.97
C LEU A 120 -7.37 -6.34 -4.08
N ARG A 121 -6.88 -6.74 -5.26
CA ARG A 121 -6.30 -8.07 -5.48
C ARG A 121 -5.01 -8.25 -4.69
N GLU A 122 -4.15 -7.24 -4.68
CA GLU A 122 -2.91 -7.22 -3.89
C GLU A 122 -3.22 -7.31 -2.39
N GLU A 123 -4.18 -6.54 -1.87
CA GLU A 123 -4.61 -6.63 -0.46
C GLU A 123 -5.24 -7.99 -0.12
N TRP A 124 -5.98 -8.59 -1.05
CA TRP A 124 -6.58 -9.91 -0.85
C TRP A 124 -5.52 -11.01 -0.78
N GLN A 125 -4.51 -10.96 -1.65
CA GLN A 125 -3.36 -11.88 -1.60
C GLN A 125 -2.56 -11.69 -0.31
N ALA A 126 -2.23 -10.45 0.05
CA ALA A 126 -1.57 -10.11 1.31
C ALA A 126 -2.39 -10.59 2.53
N GLY A 127 -3.71 -10.46 2.48
CA GLY A 127 -4.62 -10.94 3.51
C GLY A 127 -4.60 -12.47 3.67
N LYS A 128 -4.47 -13.22 2.58
CA LYS A 128 -4.31 -14.68 2.63
C LYS A 128 -2.99 -15.08 3.27
N LEU A 129 -1.89 -14.44 2.87
CA LEU A 129 -0.55 -14.70 3.42
C LEU A 129 -0.51 -14.40 4.93
N ARG A 130 -1.06 -13.25 5.34
CA ARG A 130 -1.18 -12.88 6.75
C ARG A 130 -1.98 -13.89 7.56
N LYS A 131 -3.16 -14.30 7.06
CA LYS A 131 -4.00 -15.32 7.73
C LYS A 131 -3.28 -16.66 7.89
N ALA A 132 -2.51 -17.08 6.88
CA ALA A 132 -1.74 -18.33 6.94
C ALA A 132 -0.66 -18.30 8.04
N LYS A 133 -0.06 -17.12 8.30
CA LYS A 133 0.94 -16.93 9.36
C LYS A 133 0.36 -16.44 10.70
N GLY A 134 -0.96 -16.26 10.79
CA GLY A 134 -1.60 -15.68 11.98
C GLY A 134 -1.28 -14.20 12.22
N LEU A 135 -0.79 -13.49 11.20
CA LEU A 135 -0.45 -12.07 11.29
C LEU A 135 -1.70 -11.19 11.20
N PRO A 136 -1.83 -10.16 12.06
CA PRO A 136 -2.93 -9.20 11.97
C PRO A 136 -2.78 -8.25 10.79
N LYS A 137 -3.78 -7.36 10.60
CA LYS A 137 -3.66 -6.30 9.60
C LYS A 137 -2.81 -5.16 10.14
N PRO A 138 -1.78 -4.68 9.39
CA PRO A 138 -1.04 -3.50 9.78
C PRO A 138 -1.97 -2.28 9.76
N LEU A 139 -1.95 -1.51 10.84
CA LEU A 139 -2.73 -0.30 11.02
C LEU A 139 -1.89 0.94 10.74
N TYR A 140 -0.65 0.94 11.27
CA TYR A 140 0.30 2.04 11.20
C TYR A 140 1.69 1.48 10.97
N ALA A 141 2.44 2.10 10.05
CA ALA A 141 3.85 1.80 9.86
C ALA A 141 4.68 2.34 11.03
N VAL A 142 5.75 1.62 11.38
CA VAL A 142 6.74 2.07 12.37
C VAL A 142 8.12 2.11 11.74
N THR A 143 9.00 2.94 12.28
CA THR A 143 10.38 3.02 11.81
C THR A 143 11.20 1.83 12.30
N ASP A 144 12.30 1.53 11.61
CA ASP A 144 13.24 0.48 12.02
C ASP A 144 13.75 0.68 13.45
N ASP A 145 13.97 1.92 13.90
CA ASP A 145 14.39 2.22 15.28
C ASP A 145 13.32 1.86 16.31
N GLN A 146 12.05 2.17 16.03
CA GLN A 146 10.94 1.82 16.91
C GLN A 146 10.70 0.32 16.94
N ALA A 147 10.75 -0.32 15.77
CA ALA A 147 10.62 -1.76 15.64
C ALA A 147 11.74 -2.48 16.39
N ARG A 148 12.99 -2.06 16.17
CA ARG A 148 14.17 -2.63 16.83
C ARG A 148 14.05 -2.60 18.34
N ARG A 149 13.73 -1.45 18.93
CA ARG A 149 13.54 -1.32 20.39
C ARG A 149 12.48 -2.29 20.91
N TRP A 150 11.36 -2.41 20.20
CA TRP A 150 10.31 -3.32 20.59
C TRP A 150 10.75 -4.80 20.55
N PHE A 151 11.48 -5.21 19.51
CA PHE A 151 12.02 -6.57 19.38
C PHE A 151 13.18 -6.85 20.35
N GLU A 152 13.95 -5.83 20.76
CA GLU A 152 14.95 -5.92 21.84
C GLU A 152 14.29 -6.18 23.20
N GLU A 153 13.11 -5.58 23.45
CA GLU A 153 12.30 -5.81 24.65
C GLU A 153 11.58 -7.17 24.62
N HIS A 154 11.24 -7.68 23.43
CA HIS A 154 10.49 -8.93 23.23
C HIS A 154 11.30 -9.96 22.42
N PRO A 155 12.32 -10.59 23.04
CA PRO A 155 13.22 -11.51 22.35
C PRO A 155 12.49 -12.78 21.89
N GLY A 156 12.88 -13.30 20.73
CA GLY A 156 12.35 -14.55 20.16
C GLY A 156 11.42 -14.38 18.96
N THR A 157 11.02 -13.15 18.62
CA THR A 157 10.11 -12.89 17.50
C THR A 157 10.84 -12.64 16.17
N LEU A 158 12.00 -11.98 16.23
CA LEU A 158 12.84 -11.67 15.06
C LEU A 158 14.30 -11.48 15.51
N GLU A 159 15.27 -11.89 14.69
CA GLU A 159 16.69 -11.64 14.96
C GLU A 159 17.04 -10.16 14.74
N ILE A 160 17.77 -9.56 15.69
CA ILE A 160 18.16 -8.14 15.65
C ILE A 160 19.47 -8.02 14.86
N THR A 161 19.36 -7.88 13.55
CA THR A 161 20.49 -7.75 12.63
C THR A 161 20.35 -6.54 11.72
N ARG A 162 21.47 -6.03 11.22
CA ARG A 162 21.51 -4.92 10.25
C ARG A 162 20.73 -5.25 8.97
N GLU A 163 20.64 -6.52 8.60
CA GLU A 163 19.86 -6.98 7.44
C GLU A 163 18.35 -6.85 7.64
N ASN A 164 17.86 -7.12 8.86
CA ASN A 164 16.44 -7.00 9.19
C ASN A 164 16.05 -5.54 9.45
N PHE A 165 16.95 -4.71 9.98
CA PHE A 165 16.72 -3.30 10.31
C PHE A 165 17.72 -2.38 9.58
N PRO A 166 17.68 -2.33 8.22
CA PRO A 166 18.66 -1.63 7.42
C PRO A 166 18.70 -0.11 7.68
N HIS A 167 17.59 0.48 8.13
CA HIS A 167 17.45 1.91 8.35
C HIS A 167 17.54 2.32 9.83
N SER A 168 17.89 1.39 10.72
CA SER A 168 18.13 1.71 12.14
C SER A 168 19.32 2.67 12.29
N THR A 169 19.11 3.79 12.98
CA THR A 169 20.16 4.76 13.34
C THR A 169 21.05 4.26 14.47
N VAL A 170 20.55 3.29 15.25
CA VAL A 170 21.30 2.65 16.34
C VAL A 170 22.34 1.68 15.76
N PRO A 171 23.59 1.65 16.28
CA PRO A 171 24.62 0.72 15.83
C PRO A 171 24.32 -0.73 16.22
N PHE A 172 24.79 -1.68 15.42
CA PHE A 172 24.71 -3.12 15.66
C PHE A 172 26.03 -3.68 16.22
N PRO A 173 26.01 -4.88 16.84
CA PRO A 173 27.24 -5.54 17.27
C PRO A 173 28.27 -5.61 16.13
N GLY A 174 29.46 -5.09 16.37
CA GLY A 174 30.54 -5.02 15.38
C GLY A 174 30.64 -3.70 14.60
N GLU A 175 29.74 -2.74 14.83
CA GLU A 175 29.79 -1.41 14.23
C GLU A 175 30.39 -0.35 15.16
N PRO A 176 31.03 0.69 14.61
CA PRO A 176 31.58 1.78 15.41
C PRO A 176 30.48 2.49 16.22
N GLY A 177 30.71 2.65 17.53
CA GLY A 177 29.76 3.27 18.45
C GLY A 177 28.77 2.30 19.09
N TYR A 178 28.87 0.99 18.83
CA TYR A 178 28.06 -0.01 19.54
C TYR A 178 28.44 -0.07 21.02
N VAL A 179 27.44 0.16 21.89
CA VAL A 179 27.52 -0.10 23.33
C VAL A 179 26.59 -1.27 23.62
N ALA A 180 27.12 -2.32 24.25
CA ALA A 180 26.30 -3.46 24.65
C ALA A 180 25.32 -3.01 25.74
N ILE A 181 24.02 -3.08 25.44
CA ILE A 181 22.99 -2.72 26.41
C ILE A 181 22.96 -3.81 27.49
N GLU A 182 23.40 -3.48 28.70
CA GLU A 182 23.36 -4.39 29.84
C GLU A 182 21.92 -4.44 30.38
N ARG A 183 21.26 -5.61 30.29
CA ARG A 183 19.92 -5.82 30.87
C ARG A 183 20.02 -5.79 32.40
N THR A 184 19.76 -4.64 33.00
CA THR A 184 19.59 -4.52 34.45
C THR A 184 18.11 -4.74 34.84
N ASN A 185 17.86 -5.18 36.08
CA ASN A 185 16.52 -5.42 36.64
C ASN A 185 15.62 -4.15 36.68
N HIS A 186 16.10 -2.99 36.22
CA HIS A 186 15.40 -1.70 36.24
C HIS A 186 15.10 -1.12 34.85
N GLY A 187 15.18 -1.93 33.78
CA GLY A 187 14.93 -1.51 32.40
C GLY A 187 16.19 -1.11 31.64
N LEU A 188 16.02 -0.80 30.34
CA LEU A 188 17.11 -0.46 29.42
C LEU A 188 17.79 0.84 29.87
N ARG A 189 19.07 0.78 30.23
CA ARG A 189 19.95 1.96 30.37
C ARG A 189 21.03 1.92 29.27
N PRO A 190 21.33 3.06 28.65
CA PRO A 190 22.36 3.17 27.63
C PRO A 190 23.76 2.94 28.21
#